data_AF-A0A1V4EPK4-F1
#
_entry.id   AF-A0A1V4EPK4-F1
#
_cell.length_a   1.000
_cell.length_b   1.000
_cell.length_c   1.000
_cell.angle_alpha   90.00
_cell.angle_beta   90.00
_cell.angle_gamma   90.00
#
_symmetry.space_group_name_H-M   'P 1'
#
loop_
_entity.id
_entity.type
_entity.pdbx_description
1 polymer ?
#
loop_
_entity_poly.entity_id
_entity_poly.type
_entity_poly.pdbx_seq_one_letter_code
_entity_poly.pdbx_strand_id
1 'polypeptide(L)'
;MLLNPVAALAVRLLAETWRGRPVAALRRFAAALPVSPGPGAADRGRTTAADRAATRDIAVTFWIVAARAWQATAALMPVPNAAGAPLAAVACLAVPVGLLRLRTAGVPRPPHDRWLAVALTAPAVAALCAAAAGAAEALGGPDPAVVALWRCAWGALALGAAAFAVRAARAWLRGGPGPWRASLVPSESCGTRIPGDLTPSTGLSEEVRHAAAYSRNVVLACTGADGPRALAVSAVTSVTPAGEFRLIAGDEAWDAVRRDPRVVLFVGDPRFWAEVRGVAVPDDDVLRVTPRQVLMREYPGRHQARTTR
;
A
#
# COMPACT_ATOMS: atom_id res chain seq x y z
N MET A 1 3.99 41.19 -12.33
CA MET A 1 3.19 39.98 -12.65
C MET A 1 3.11 39.11 -11.41
N LEU A 2 2.02 39.20 -10.64
CA LEU A 2 1.79 38.30 -9.51
C LEU A 2 1.50 36.90 -10.05
N LEU A 3 2.34 35.92 -9.71
CA LEU A 3 2.01 34.51 -9.90
C LEU A 3 0.71 34.23 -9.13
N ASN A 4 -0.35 33.86 -9.87
CA ASN A 4 -1.64 33.50 -9.29
C ASN A 4 -1.42 32.42 -8.21
N PRO A 5 -1.84 32.64 -6.95
CA PRO A 5 -1.63 31.68 -5.85
C PRO A 5 -2.17 30.28 -6.19
N VAL A 6 -3.20 30.20 -7.04
CA VAL A 6 -3.76 28.94 -7.55
C VAL A 6 -2.76 28.21 -8.46
N ALA A 7 -2.06 28.93 -9.34
CA ALA A 7 -1.03 28.36 -10.21
C ALA A 7 0.20 27.91 -9.39
N ALA A 8 0.59 28.67 -8.37
CA ALA A 8 1.66 28.29 -7.45
C ALA A 8 1.29 27.05 -6.61
N LEU A 9 0.05 26.96 -6.14
CA LEU A 9 -0.48 25.78 -5.45
C LEU A 9 -0.50 24.55 -6.37
N ALA A 10 -0.94 24.72 -7.62
CA ALA A 10 -0.98 23.64 -8.61
C ALA A 10 0.43 23.13 -8.96
N VAL A 11 1.42 24.03 -9.12
CA VAL A 11 2.83 23.66 -9.36
C VAL A 11 3.42 22.98 -8.14
N ARG A 12 3.11 23.43 -6.92
CA ARG A 12 3.56 22.80 -5.69
C ARG A 12 2.95 21.41 -5.50
N LEU A 13 1.65 21.26 -5.77
CA LEU A 13 0.97 19.96 -5.77
C LEU A 13 1.52 19.03 -6.85
N LEU A 14 1.87 19.54 -8.03
CA LEU A 14 2.59 18.79 -9.07
C LEU A 14 3.98 18.35 -8.58
N ALA A 15 4.75 19.25 -7.97
CA ALA A 15 6.07 18.93 -7.45
C ALA A 15 5.98 17.87 -6.33
N GLU A 16 5.02 18.00 -5.41
CA GLU A 16 4.78 17.04 -4.32
C GLU A 16 4.23 15.69 -4.84
N THR A 17 3.42 15.69 -5.91
CA THR A 17 2.89 14.45 -6.51
C THR A 17 3.97 13.66 -7.25
N TRP A 18 4.93 14.32 -7.90
CA TRP A 18 5.99 13.66 -8.67
C TRP A 18 7.31 13.44 -7.90
N ARG A 19 7.61 14.20 -6.83
CA ARG A 19 8.81 13.99 -5.97
C ARG A 19 8.70 12.78 -5.03
N GLY A 20 7.63 11.98 -5.12
CA GLY A 20 7.28 11.00 -4.11
C GLY A 20 8.12 9.71 -4.06
N ARG A 21 8.23 9.21 -2.82
CA ARG A 21 8.55 7.81 -2.41
C ARG A 21 8.11 6.67 -3.36
N PRO A 22 6.95 6.69 -4.07
CA PRO A 22 6.57 5.63 -5.01
C PRO A 22 7.56 5.35 -6.15
N VAL A 23 8.23 6.37 -6.68
CA VAL A 23 9.20 6.17 -7.78
C VAL A 23 10.48 5.50 -7.27
N ALA A 24 10.93 5.93 -6.09
CA ALA A 24 12.03 5.28 -5.38
C ALA A 24 11.64 3.84 -4.97
N ALA A 25 10.39 3.61 -4.56
CA ALA A 25 9.88 2.29 -4.24
C ALA A 25 9.86 1.37 -5.47
N LEU A 26 9.42 1.84 -6.64
CA LEU A 26 9.47 1.06 -7.88
C LEU A 26 10.90 0.61 -8.23
N ARG A 27 11.89 1.49 -8.07
CA ARG A 27 13.30 1.15 -8.28
C ARG A 27 13.81 0.13 -7.27
N ARG A 28 13.42 0.26 -5.99
CA ARG A 28 13.79 -0.68 -4.94
C ARG A 28 13.16 -2.06 -5.16
N PHE A 29 11.89 -2.12 -5.56
CA PHE A 29 11.22 -3.38 -5.89
C PHE A 29 11.81 -4.03 -7.14
N ALA A 30 12.21 -3.24 -8.15
CA ALA A 30 12.90 -3.74 -9.32
C ALA A 30 14.29 -4.30 -9.00
N ALA A 31 15.03 -3.67 -8.10
CA ALA A 31 16.33 -4.14 -7.63
C ALA A 31 16.23 -5.40 -6.74
N ALA A 32 15.07 -5.64 -6.12
CA ALA A 32 14.80 -6.81 -5.30
C ALA A 32 14.35 -8.04 -6.11
N LEU A 33 14.09 -7.90 -7.42
CA LEU A 33 13.84 -9.04 -8.30
C LEU A 33 15.18 -9.74 -8.60
N PRO A 34 15.35 -11.04 -8.29
CA PRO A 34 16.59 -11.76 -8.47
C PRO A 34 16.96 -11.94 -9.95
N VAL A 35 18.26 -11.84 -10.23
CA VAL A 35 18.89 -12.21 -11.51
C VAL A 35 19.19 -13.71 -11.47
N SER A 36 18.41 -14.50 -12.24
CA SER A 36 18.55 -15.94 -12.54
C SER A 36 18.77 -16.93 -11.38
N PRO A 37 17.97 -18.01 -11.26
CA PRO A 37 18.12 -18.97 -10.18
C PRO A 37 19.37 -19.83 -10.33
N GLY A 38 20.21 -19.85 -9.29
CA GLY A 38 21.20 -20.92 -9.09
C GLY A 38 20.53 -22.28 -8.81
N PRO A 39 21.23 -23.41 -9.00
CA PRO A 39 20.62 -24.73 -9.05
C PRO A 39 20.32 -25.28 -7.65
N GLY A 40 19.16 -24.92 -7.06
CA GLY A 40 18.68 -25.49 -5.79
C GLY A 40 17.16 -25.60 -5.73
N ALA A 41 16.61 -26.81 -5.51
CA ALA A 41 15.15 -27.06 -5.52
C ALA A 41 14.39 -26.42 -4.35
N ALA A 42 15.01 -26.31 -3.16
CA ALA A 42 14.43 -25.61 -2.00
C ALA A 42 14.53 -24.07 -2.11
N ASP A 43 15.38 -23.58 -3.00
CA ASP A 43 15.57 -22.16 -3.28
C ASP A 43 14.55 -21.66 -4.32
N ARG A 44 14.20 -22.52 -5.29
CA ARG A 44 13.13 -22.28 -6.30
C ARG A 44 11.76 -21.96 -5.69
N GLY A 45 11.38 -22.58 -4.58
CA GLY A 45 10.10 -22.31 -3.90
C GLY A 45 10.03 -20.95 -3.20
N ARG A 46 11.17 -20.46 -2.68
CA ARG A 46 11.28 -19.17 -2.00
C ARG A 46 11.44 -18.01 -2.98
N THR A 47 12.27 -18.18 -4.02
CA THR A 47 12.40 -17.18 -5.09
C THR A 47 11.06 -16.93 -5.77
N THR A 48 10.32 -17.98 -6.11
CA THR A 48 9.00 -17.83 -6.74
C THR A 48 7.94 -17.14 -5.87
N ALA A 49 8.04 -17.20 -4.54
CA ALA A 49 7.14 -16.46 -3.65
C ALA A 49 7.52 -14.98 -3.55
N ALA A 50 8.82 -14.68 -3.39
CA ALA A 50 9.36 -13.32 -3.38
C ALA A 50 9.12 -12.61 -4.72
N ASP A 51 9.32 -13.29 -5.84
CA ASP A 51 9.10 -12.78 -7.20
C ASP A 51 7.63 -12.42 -7.43
N ARG A 52 6.70 -13.23 -6.92
CA ARG A 52 5.26 -12.96 -6.98
C ARG A 52 4.86 -11.75 -6.14
N ALA A 53 5.44 -11.62 -4.94
CA ALA A 53 5.22 -10.45 -4.08
C ALA A 53 5.77 -9.18 -4.73
N ALA A 54 7.01 -9.20 -5.23
CA ALA A 54 7.62 -8.07 -5.95
C ALA A 54 6.81 -7.68 -7.19
N THR A 55 6.33 -8.65 -7.97
CA THR A 55 5.47 -8.39 -9.15
C THR A 55 4.15 -7.74 -8.74
N ARG A 56 3.54 -8.19 -7.65
CA ARG A 56 2.33 -7.60 -7.09
C ARG A 56 2.59 -6.17 -6.60
N ASP A 57 3.67 -5.93 -5.89
CA ASP A 57 4.00 -4.61 -5.33
C ASP A 57 4.33 -3.61 -6.43
N ILE A 58 5.01 -4.05 -7.49
CA ILE A 58 5.19 -3.27 -8.72
C ILE A 58 3.83 -2.92 -9.33
N ALA A 59 2.91 -3.89 -9.47
CA ALA A 59 1.59 -3.66 -10.04
C ALA A 59 0.77 -2.65 -9.21
N VAL A 60 0.74 -2.80 -7.88
CA VAL A 60 0.03 -1.88 -6.98
C VAL A 60 0.67 -0.50 -7.01
N THR A 61 2.00 -0.41 -7.08
CA THR A 61 2.69 0.88 -7.16
C THR A 61 2.38 1.61 -8.47
N PHE A 62 2.24 0.89 -9.59
CA PHE A 62 1.76 1.47 -10.84
C PHE A 62 0.32 2.01 -10.75
N TRP A 63 -0.57 1.34 -10.03
CA TRP A 63 -1.92 1.86 -9.76
C TRP A 63 -1.90 3.14 -8.91
N ILE A 64 -0.98 3.24 -7.95
CA ILE A 64 -0.77 4.47 -7.17
C ILE A 64 -0.26 5.61 -8.07
N VAL A 65 0.68 5.32 -8.98
CA VAL A 65 1.17 6.29 -9.96
C VAL A 65 0.04 6.76 -10.88
N ALA A 66 -0.78 5.84 -11.39
CA ALA A 66 -1.93 6.17 -12.22
C ALA A 66 -2.94 7.08 -11.48
N ALA A 67 -3.26 6.74 -10.22
CA ALA A 67 -4.14 7.56 -9.40
C ALA A 67 -3.56 8.98 -9.16
N ARG A 68 -2.25 9.10 -8.95
CA ARG A 68 -1.57 10.39 -8.79
C ARG A 68 -1.59 11.21 -10.07
N ALA A 69 -1.34 10.59 -11.22
CA ALA A 69 -1.42 11.24 -12.53
C ALA A 69 -2.83 11.74 -12.82
N TRP A 70 -3.84 10.94 -12.49
CA TRP A 70 -5.25 11.33 -12.58
C TRP A 70 -5.57 12.53 -11.69
N GLN A 71 -5.19 12.48 -10.40
CA GLN A 71 -5.40 13.58 -9.45
C GLN A 71 -4.74 14.89 -9.90
N ALA A 72 -3.50 14.82 -10.38
CA ALA A 72 -2.79 15.99 -10.89
C ALA A 72 -3.51 16.60 -12.11
N THR A 73 -3.95 15.75 -13.05
CA THR A 73 -4.67 16.21 -14.24
C THR A 73 -6.02 16.83 -13.87
N ALA A 74 -6.78 16.18 -12.97
CA ALA A 74 -8.06 16.69 -12.49
C ALA A 74 -7.93 18.02 -11.72
N ALA A 75 -6.83 18.23 -10.99
CA ALA A 75 -6.56 19.49 -10.30
C ALA A 75 -6.15 20.63 -11.26
N LEU A 76 -5.51 20.31 -12.39
CA LEU A 76 -5.08 21.29 -13.39
C LEU A 76 -6.20 21.68 -14.37
N MET A 77 -7.12 20.75 -14.64
CA MET A 77 -8.30 20.95 -15.49
C MET A 77 -9.08 22.25 -15.26
N PRO A 78 -9.43 22.65 -14.02
CA PRO A 78 -10.21 23.87 -13.78
C PRO A 78 -9.39 25.17 -13.82
N VAL A 79 -8.06 25.09 -13.81
CA VAL A 79 -7.17 26.27 -13.73
C VAL A 79 -7.39 27.29 -14.84
N PRO A 80 -7.56 26.92 -16.13
CA PRO A 80 -7.73 27.89 -17.21
C PRO A 80 -8.96 28.76 -17.03
N ASN A 81 -10.07 28.13 -16.61
CA ASN A 81 -11.33 28.84 -16.31
C ASN A 81 -11.19 29.72 -15.07
N ALA A 82 -10.59 29.20 -13.99
CA ALA A 82 -10.43 29.93 -12.74
C ALA A 82 -9.47 31.13 -12.86
N ALA A 83 -8.45 31.02 -13.72
CA ALA A 83 -7.48 32.09 -13.97
C ALA A 83 -7.90 33.04 -15.10
N GLY A 84 -9.00 32.76 -15.81
CA GLY A 84 -9.39 33.49 -17.01
C GLY A 84 -8.32 33.46 -18.11
N ALA A 85 -7.50 32.40 -18.13
CA ALA A 85 -6.32 32.29 -18.98
C ALA A 85 -6.31 30.93 -19.69
N PRO A 86 -6.81 30.82 -20.94
CA PRO A 86 -6.93 29.54 -21.64
C PRO A 86 -5.58 28.83 -21.82
N LEU A 87 -4.49 29.60 -22.02
CA LEU A 87 -3.13 29.07 -22.11
C LEU A 87 -2.63 28.38 -20.83
N ALA A 88 -3.26 28.61 -19.67
CA ALA A 88 -2.92 27.86 -18.46
C ALA A 88 -3.17 26.35 -18.62
N ALA A 89 -3.99 25.93 -19.59
CA ALA A 89 -4.27 24.52 -19.86
C ALA A 89 -3.01 23.75 -20.29
N VAL A 90 -2.02 24.44 -20.86
CA VAL A 90 -0.72 23.87 -21.24
C VAL A 90 0.02 23.29 -20.03
N ALA A 91 -0.24 23.78 -18.82
CA ALA A 91 0.31 23.21 -17.59
C ALA A 91 -0.06 21.73 -17.38
N CYS A 92 -1.18 21.26 -17.97
CA CYS A 92 -1.56 19.85 -17.94
C CYS A 92 -0.49 18.94 -18.56
N LEU A 93 0.34 19.44 -19.48
CA LEU A 93 1.44 18.67 -20.10
C LEU A 93 2.51 18.25 -19.09
N ALA A 94 2.54 18.82 -17.88
CA ALA A 94 3.38 18.33 -16.80
C ALA A 94 3.13 16.84 -16.47
N VAL A 95 1.89 16.37 -16.65
CA VAL A 95 1.50 14.97 -16.37
C VAL A 95 2.12 13.98 -17.36
N PRO A 96 1.92 14.08 -18.70
CA PRO A 96 2.57 13.19 -19.65
C PRO A 96 4.10 13.30 -19.61
N VAL A 97 4.66 14.48 -19.36
CA VAL A 97 6.11 14.65 -19.15
C VAL A 97 6.58 13.88 -17.91
N GLY A 98 5.85 13.95 -16.81
CA GLY A 98 6.13 13.17 -15.60
C GLY A 98 6.10 11.65 -15.85
N LEU A 99 5.06 11.16 -16.54
CA LEU A 99 4.94 9.75 -16.92
C LEU A 99 6.05 9.30 -17.87
N LEU A 100 6.46 10.14 -18.81
CA LEU A 100 7.57 9.85 -19.72
C LEU A 100 8.91 9.78 -18.96
N ARG A 101 9.15 10.73 -18.04
CA ARG A 101 10.34 10.73 -17.18
C ARG A 101 10.41 9.47 -16.33
N LEU A 102 9.28 8.94 -15.83
CA LEU A 102 9.25 7.66 -15.13
C LEU A 102 9.72 6.51 -16.02
N ARG A 103 9.30 6.48 -17.29
CA ARG A 103 9.73 5.43 -18.23
C ARG A 103 11.22 5.51 -18.55
N THR A 104 11.77 6.70 -18.71
CA THR A 104 13.20 6.90 -19.00
C THR A 104 14.09 6.71 -17.77
N ALA A 105 13.51 6.72 -16.56
CA ALA A 105 14.20 6.65 -15.29
C ALA A 105 14.58 5.22 -14.83
N GLY A 106 14.56 4.24 -15.73
CA GLY A 106 14.92 2.84 -15.45
C GLY A 106 13.86 2.07 -14.65
N VAL A 107 12.61 2.54 -14.64
CA VAL A 107 11.51 1.86 -13.96
C VAL A 107 11.11 0.60 -14.77
N PRO A 108 10.79 -0.53 -14.12
CA PRO A 108 10.33 -1.74 -14.80
C PRO A 108 9.12 -1.46 -15.68
N ARG A 109 8.90 -2.28 -16.72
CA ARG A 109 7.70 -2.14 -17.56
C ARG A 109 6.43 -2.39 -16.72
N PRO A 110 5.35 -1.64 -16.96
CA PRO A 110 4.09 -1.92 -16.30
C PRO A 110 3.62 -3.34 -16.66
N PRO A 111 3.00 -4.07 -15.71
CA PRO A 111 2.46 -5.38 -15.98
C PRO A 111 1.41 -5.31 -17.10
N HIS A 112 1.25 -6.41 -17.85
CA HIS A 112 0.22 -6.54 -18.89
C HIS A 112 -1.19 -6.61 -18.27
N ASP A 113 -1.70 -5.45 -17.85
CA ASP A 113 -3.07 -5.26 -17.40
C ASP A 113 -3.71 -4.14 -18.24
N ARG A 114 -4.70 -4.52 -19.06
CA ARG A 114 -5.44 -3.58 -19.91
C ARG A 114 -6.07 -2.43 -19.13
N TRP A 115 -6.52 -2.67 -17.89
CA TRP A 115 -7.13 -1.63 -17.06
C TRP A 115 -6.09 -0.67 -16.51
N LEU A 116 -4.90 -1.17 -16.19
CA LEU A 116 -3.78 -0.33 -15.77
C LEU A 116 -3.28 0.51 -16.95
N ALA A 117 -3.19 -0.07 -18.15
CA ALA A 117 -2.82 0.65 -19.36
C ALA A 117 -3.79 1.82 -19.59
N VAL A 118 -5.09 1.55 -19.52
CA VAL A 118 -6.14 2.58 -19.60
C VAL A 118 -5.96 3.64 -18.50
N ALA A 119 -5.75 3.25 -17.25
CA ALA A 119 -5.60 4.19 -16.14
C ALA A 119 -4.34 5.06 -16.25
N LEU A 120 -3.28 4.57 -16.91
CA LEU A 120 -2.05 5.33 -17.17
C LEU A 120 -2.15 6.23 -18.40
N THR A 121 -2.88 5.82 -19.45
CA THR A 121 -3.02 6.61 -20.69
C THR A 121 -4.10 7.68 -20.58
N ALA A 122 -5.19 7.42 -19.85
CA ALA A 122 -6.31 8.34 -19.70
C ALA A 122 -5.90 9.74 -19.21
N PRO A 123 -5.07 9.90 -18.15
CA PRO A 123 -4.61 11.23 -17.72
C PRO A 123 -3.73 11.93 -18.78
N ALA A 124 -2.91 11.19 -19.52
CA ALA A 124 -2.07 11.76 -20.58
C ALA A 124 -2.92 12.25 -21.77
N VAL A 125 -3.91 11.48 -22.20
CA VAL A 125 -4.86 11.87 -23.25
C VAL A 125 -5.66 13.09 -22.81
N ALA A 126 -6.17 13.09 -21.58
CA ALA A 126 -6.88 14.23 -21.02
C ALA A 126 -6.02 15.50 -20.99
N ALA A 127 -4.75 15.39 -20.57
CA ALA A 127 -3.83 16.50 -20.55
C ALA A 127 -3.54 17.06 -21.96
N LEU A 128 -3.37 16.19 -22.95
CA LEU A 128 -3.14 16.60 -24.35
C LEU A 128 -4.38 17.30 -24.94
N CYS A 129 -5.57 16.73 -24.74
CA CYS A 129 -6.82 17.35 -25.19
C CYS A 129 -7.06 18.70 -24.51
N ALA A 130 -6.78 18.84 -23.21
CA ALA A 130 -6.90 20.11 -22.49
C ALA A 130 -5.92 21.16 -23.00
N ALA A 131 -4.65 20.79 -23.20
CA ALA A 131 -3.63 21.69 -23.73
C ALA A 131 -3.97 22.15 -25.16
N ALA A 132 -4.45 21.24 -26.01
CA ALA A 132 -4.93 21.57 -27.35
C ALA A 132 -6.15 22.50 -27.32
N ALA A 133 -7.12 22.24 -26.42
CA ALA A 133 -8.30 23.10 -26.26
C ALA A 133 -7.91 24.52 -25.84
N GLY A 134 -7.06 24.65 -24.81
CA GLY A 134 -6.62 25.97 -24.34
C GLY A 134 -5.75 26.73 -25.35
N ALA A 135 -4.94 26.02 -26.13
CA ALA A 135 -4.17 26.64 -27.23
C ALA A 135 -5.08 27.11 -28.37
N ALA A 136 -6.04 26.28 -28.78
CA ALA A 136 -7.00 26.63 -29.83
C ALA A 136 -7.90 27.80 -29.42
N GLU A 137 -8.38 27.82 -28.17
CA GLU A 137 -9.18 28.91 -27.63
C GLU A 137 -8.40 30.24 -27.57
N ALA A 138 -7.13 30.19 -27.19
CA ALA A 138 -6.28 31.37 -27.15
C ALA A 138 -5.98 31.96 -28.55
N LEU A 139 -5.93 31.12 -29.58
CA LEU A 139 -5.58 31.52 -30.95
C LEU A 139 -6.80 31.90 -31.81
N GLY A 140 -7.93 31.23 -31.61
CA GLY A 140 -9.09 31.32 -32.50
C GLY A 140 -10.41 31.63 -31.81
N GLY A 141 -10.43 31.76 -30.48
CA GLY A 141 -11.66 31.96 -29.71
C GLY A 141 -12.52 30.70 -29.57
N PRO A 142 -13.75 30.83 -29.04
CA PRO A 142 -14.61 29.69 -28.77
C PRO A 142 -15.20 29.11 -30.06
N ASP A 143 -14.75 27.91 -30.43
CA ASP A 143 -15.21 27.14 -31.60
C ASP A 143 -15.76 25.76 -31.15
N PRO A 144 -16.76 25.16 -31.84
CA PRO A 144 -17.18 23.77 -31.61
C PRO A 144 -16.04 22.75 -31.46
N ALA A 145 -14.90 22.91 -32.15
CA ALA A 145 -13.76 22.02 -31.98
C ALA A 145 -13.12 22.14 -30.59
N VAL A 146 -13.06 23.35 -30.02
CA VAL A 146 -12.58 23.60 -28.64
C VAL A 146 -13.47 22.89 -27.63
N VAL A 147 -14.79 22.98 -27.83
CA VAL A 147 -15.78 22.29 -26.98
C VAL A 147 -15.61 20.77 -27.08
N ALA A 148 -15.40 20.23 -28.27
CA ALA A 148 -15.15 18.80 -28.46
C ALA A 148 -13.88 18.35 -27.74
N LEU A 149 -12.79 19.12 -27.83
CA LEU A 149 -11.53 18.82 -27.13
C LEU A 149 -11.71 18.81 -25.60
N TRP A 150 -12.42 19.78 -25.04
CA TRP A 150 -12.74 19.78 -23.60
C TRP A 150 -13.58 18.57 -23.19
N ARG A 151 -14.57 18.16 -24.00
CA ARG A 151 -15.37 16.95 -23.75
C ARG A 151 -14.52 15.69 -23.83
N CYS A 152 -13.63 15.58 -24.81
CA CYS A 152 -12.67 14.48 -24.91
C CYS A 152 -11.78 14.42 -23.66
N ALA A 153 -11.34 15.57 -23.16
CA ALA A 153 -10.46 15.64 -22.01
C ALA A 153 -11.15 15.18 -20.72
N TRP A 154 -12.37 15.64 -20.45
CA TRP A 154 -13.19 15.15 -19.33
C TRP A 154 -13.60 13.69 -19.50
N GLY A 155 -13.96 13.28 -20.71
CA GLY A 155 -14.30 11.89 -21.03
C GLY A 155 -13.14 10.93 -20.77
N ALA A 156 -11.92 11.31 -21.13
CA ALA A 156 -10.72 10.55 -20.84
C ALA A 156 -10.48 10.42 -19.32
N LEU A 157 -10.65 11.50 -18.54
CA LEU A 157 -10.55 11.43 -17.08
C LEU A 157 -11.62 10.51 -16.46
N ALA A 158 -12.87 10.60 -16.92
CA ALA A 158 -13.95 9.73 -16.46
C ALA A 158 -13.64 8.26 -16.75
N LEU A 159 -13.07 7.96 -17.92
CA LEU A 159 -12.67 6.62 -18.32
C LEU A 159 -11.53 6.07 -17.43
N GLY A 160 -10.56 6.91 -17.04
CA GLY A 160 -9.53 6.55 -16.06
C GLY A 160 -10.12 6.22 -14.67
N ALA A 161 -11.09 7.02 -14.20
CA ALA A 161 -11.78 6.77 -12.94
C ALA A 161 -12.60 5.47 -13.00
N ALA A 162 -13.31 5.21 -14.11
CA ALA A 162 -14.05 3.98 -14.33
C ALA A 162 -13.14 2.74 -14.33
N ALA A 163 -11.97 2.80 -14.99
CA ALA A 163 -10.99 1.73 -14.97
C ALA A 163 -10.52 1.39 -13.54
N PHE A 164 -10.26 2.42 -12.74
CA PHE A 164 -9.91 2.27 -11.32
C PHE A 164 -11.05 1.65 -10.50
N ALA A 165 -12.28 2.14 -10.67
CA ALA A 165 -13.46 1.63 -9.97
C ALA A 165 -13.76 0.17 -10.33
N VAL A 166 -13.68 -0.18 -11.61
CA VAL A 166 -13.82 -1.57 -12.09
C VAL A 166 -12.75 -2.47 -11.48
N ARG A 167 -11.51 -2.00 -11.38
CA ARG A 167 -10.41 -2.76 -10.77
C ARG A 167 -10.63 -2.94 -9.26
N ALA A 168 -11.09 -1.92 -8.57
CA ALA A 168 -11.44 -1.95 -7.15
C ALA A 168 -12.59 -2.93 -6.88
N ALA A 169 -13.67 -2.84 -7.66
CA ALA A 169 -14.81 -3.74 -7.56
C ALA A 169 -14.40 -5.20 -7.85
N ARG A 170 -13.60 -5.44 -8.89
CA ARG A 170 -13.06 -6.78 -9.16
C ARG A 170 -12.15 -7.29 -8.05
N ALA A 171 -11.36 -6.42 -7.43
CA ALA A 171 -10.51 -6.80 -6.30
C ALA A 171 -11.35 -7.23 -5.10
N TRP A 172 -12.41 -6.48 -4.82
CA TRP A 172 -13.34 -6.77 -3.73
C TRP A 172 -14.10 -8.08 -3.98
N LEU A 173 -14.67 -8.25 -5.17
CA LEU A 173 -15.45 -9.44 -5.55
C LEU A 173 -14.62 -10.72 -5.62
N ARG A 174 -13.37 -10.65 -6.12
CA ARG A 174 -12.52 -11.84 -6.32
C ARG A 174 -11.54 -12.09 -5.19
N GLY A 175 -11.56 -11.28 -4.14
CA GLY A 175 -10.55 -11.35 -3.10
C GLY A 175 -9.14 -11.19 -3.67
N GLY A 176 -8.93 -10.23 -4.57
CA GLY A 176 -7.60 -9.88 -5.11
C GLY A 176 -6.96 -8.70 -4.36
N PRO A 177 -5.67 -8.39 -4.58
CA PRO A 177 -5.09 -7.11 -4.18
C PRO A 177 -5.78 -5.96 -4.92
N GLY A 178 -6.15 -4.90 -4.20
CA GLY A 178 -6.78 -3.70 -4.76
C GLY A 178 -5.75 -2.66 -5.25
N PRO A 179 -6.20 -1.57 -5.87
CA PRO A 179 -5.32 -0.51 -6.41
C PRO A 179 -4.80 0.47 -5.33
N TRP A 180 -4.97 0.16 -4.04
CA TRP A 180 -4.70 1.04 -2.91
C TRP A 180 -3.40 0.69 -2.17
N ARG A 181 -2.84 1.66 -1.44
CA ARG A 181 -1.69 1.45 -0.53
C ARG A 181 -1.91 0.35 0.50
N ALA A 182 -3.15 0.14 0.94
CA ALA A 182 -3.48 -0.97 1.85
C ALA A 182 -3.16 -2.35 1.25
N SER A 183 -3.04 -2.46 -0.08
CA SER A 183 -2.63 -3.69 -0.77
C SER A 183 -1.12 -3.90 -0.85
N LEU A 184 -0.31 -2.90 -0.47
CA LEU A 184 1.14 -3.00 -0.23
C LEU A 184 1.49 -3.48 1.18
N VAL A 185 0.49 -3.63 2.06
CA VAL A 185 0.68 -4.34 3.33
C VAL A 185 1.03 -5.78 2.98
N PRO A 186 2.06 -6.38 3.59
CA PRO A 186 2.45 -7.77 3.35
C PRO A 186 1.23 -8.67 3.45
N SER A 187 0.73 -9.11 2.29
CA SER A 187 -0.36 -10.06 2.20
C SER A 187 0.28 -11.32 1.66
N GLU A 188 0.73 -12.09 2.63
CA GLU A 188 0.44 -13.51 2.78
C GLU A 188 0.16 -14.30 1.49
N SER A 189 1.11 -15.20 1.26
CA SER A 189 1.11 -16.38 0.41
C SER A 189 -0.21 -17.19 0.37
N CYS A 190 -0.40 -17.80 -0.80
CA CYS A 190 -1.25 -18.95 -1.15
C CYS A 190 -1.99 -19.64 0.01
N GLY A 191 -3.23 -19.20 0.21
CA GLY A 191 -4.29 -19.95 0.87
C GLY A 191 -5.64 -19.42 0.37
N THR A 192 -6.67 -20.25 0.40
CA THR A 192 -8.05 -19.85 0.11
C THR A 192 -8.40 -18.67 1.01
N ARG A 193 -8.49 -17.48 0.41
CA ARG A 193 -8.75 -16.21 1.12
C ARG A 193 -10.12 -16.29 1.77
N ILE A 194 -10.19 -16.18 3.10
CA ILE A 194 -11.45 -16.05 3.82
C ILE A 194 -11.91 -14.59 3.69
N PRO A 195 -13.15 -14.30 3.29
CA PRO A 195 -13.65 -12.93 3.20
C PRO A 195 -13.69 -12.28 4.59
N GLY A 196 -12.83 -11.29 4.85
CA GLY A 196 -12.83 -10.54 6.13
C GLY A 196 -11.49 -9.92 6.57
N ASP A 197 -10.37 -10.34 5.99
CA ASP A 197 -9.00 -10.01 6.46
C ASP A 197 -8.51 -8.56 6.20
N LEU A 198 -9.42 -7.59 6.09
CA LEU A 198 -9.09 -6.16 5.99
C LEU A 198 -9.71 -5.34 7.12
N THR A 199 -9.77 -5.89 8.33
CA THR A 199 -10.07 -5.08 9.52
C THR A 199 -8.83 -4.25 9.92
N PRO A 200 -9.01 -2.95 10.26
CA PRO A 200 -7.95 -2.16 10.89
C PRO A 200 -7.49 -2.84 12.18
N SER A 201 -6.24 -2.57 12.58
CA SER A 201 -5.63 -3.05 13.83
C SER A 201 -6.66 -2.90 14.95
N THR A 202 -7.19 -4.03 15.45
CA THR A 202 -8.14 -4.00 16.56
C THR A 202 -7.45 -3.33 17.74
N GLY A 203 -8.04 -2.25 18.25
CA GLY A 203 -7.51 -1.54 19.41
C GLY A 203 -7.29 -2.54 20.55
N LEU A 204 -6.05 -2.64 21.02
CA LEU A 204 -5.74 -3.43 22.21
C LEU A 204 -6.47 -2.83 23.41
N SER A 205 -7.14 -3.68 24.19
CA SER A 205 -7.66 -3.26 25.49
C SER A 205 -6.50 -2.82 26.39
N GLU A 206 -6.77 -1.87 27.29
CA GLU A 206 -5.76 -1.41 28.25
C GLU A 206 -5.22 -2.55 29.11
N GLU A 207 -6.05 -3.56 29.38
CA GLU A 207 -5.69 -4.76 30.12
C GLU A 207 -4.59 -5.57 29.42
N VAL A 208 -4.71 -5.79 28.10
CA VAL A 208 -3.69 -6.52 27.32
C VAL A 208 -2.43 -5.66 27.16
N ARG A 209 -2.58 -4.33 27.02
CA ARG A 209 -1.43 -3.41 26.98
C ARG A 209 -0.64 -3.46 28.30
N HIS A 210 -1.35 -3.44 29.43
CA HIS A 210 -0.74 -3.53 30.75
C HIS A 210 -0.09 -4.91 30.96
N ALA A 211 -0.79 -6.00 30.65
CA ALA A 211 -0.25 -7.34 30.76
C ALA A 211 1.01 -7.53 29.89
N ALA A 212 1.01 -7.05 28.64
CA ALA A 212 2.18 -7.20 27.77
C ALA A 212 3.37 -6.33 28.19
N ALA A 213 3.13 -5.13 28.77
CA ALA A 213 4.20 -4.25 29.23
C ALA A 213 4.82 -4.73 30.56
N TYR A 214 4.04 -5.36 31.45
CA TYR A 214 4.47 -5.70 32.80
C TYR A 214 4.64 -7.21 33.05
N SER A 215 4.13 -8.08 32.18
CA SER A 215 4.30 -9.53 32.32
C SER A 215 5.61 -10.00 31.71
N ARG A 216 6.32 -10.87 32.43
CA ARG A 216 7.46 -11.64 31.91
C ARG A 216 7.02 -12.89 31.13
N ASN A 217 5.72 -13.18 31.07
CA ASN A 217 5.17 -14.37 30.43
C ASN A 217 4.64 -14.03 29.03
N VAL A 218 5.58 -13.73 28.12
CA VAL A 218 5.26 -13.47 26.73
C VAL A 218 5.98 -14.47 25.84
N VAL A 219 5.19 -15.24 25.08
CA VAL A 219 5.69 -16.30 24.19
C VAL A 219 5.32 -15.94 22.76
N LEU A 220 6.30 -15.99 21.87
CA LEU A 220 6.12 -15.77 20.44
C LEU A 220 6.05 -17.12 19.73
N ALA A 221 4.90 -17.46 19.18
CA ALA A 221 4.79 -18.57 18.25
C ALA A 221 4.99 -18.08 16.81
N CYS A 222 5.92 -18.72 16.11
CA CYS A 222 6.27 -18.43 14.72
C CYS A 222 6.55 -19.73 13.95
N THR A 223 6.50 -19.67 12.62
CA THR A 223 6.80 -20.83 11.77
C THR A 223 8.31 -20.94 11.53
N GLY A 224 8.95 -21.94 12.15
CA GLY A 224 10.37 -22.27 11.96
C GLY A 224 10.64 -23.16 10.74
N ALA A 225 11.87 -23.64 10.59
CA ALA A 225 12.26 -24.49 9.45
C ALA A 225 11.55 -25.85 9.49
N ASP A 226 11.35 -26.34 10.70
CA ASP A 226 10.77 -27.65 10.99
C ASP A 226 9.29 -27.56 11.40
N GLY A 227 8.62 -26.44 11.08
CA GLY A 227 7.22 -26.18 11.44
C GLY A 227 7.03 -25.18 12.59
N PRO A 228 5.82 -25.12 13.18
CA PRO A 228 5.50 -24.14 14.22
C PRO A 228 6.37 -24.33 15.47
N ARG A 229 6.90 -23.23 15.99
CA ARG A 229 7.76 -23.17 17.17
C ARG A 229 7.26 -22.07 18.10
N ALA A 230 7.26 -22.34 19.39
CA ALA A 230 7.02 -21.35 20.44
C ALA A 230 8.39 -20.94 21.01
N LEU A 231 8.72 -19.67 20.84
CA LEU A 231 9.98 -19.07 21.30
C LEU A 231 9.67 -18.13 22.46
N ALA A 232 10.44 -18.24 23.53
CA ALA A 232 10.37 -17.28 24.61
C ALA A 232 10.84 -15.91 24.10
N VAL A 233 10.06 -14.86 24.37
CA VAL A 233 10.49 -13.49 24.09
C VAL A 233 11.33 -13.03 25.27
N SER A 234 12.51 -12.47 25.01
CA SER A 234 13.40 -11.99 26.07
C SER A 234 12.79 -10.81 26.81
N ALA A 235 12.16 -9.88 26.08
CA ALA A 235 11.38 -8.79 26.66
C ALA A 235 10.42 -8.16 25.64
N VAL A 236 9.28 -7.65 26.12
CA VAL A 236 8.51 -6.62 25.41
C VAL A 236 9.07 -5.28 25.86
N THR A 237 9.70 -4.55 24.95
CA THR A 237 10.36 -3.27 25.30
C THR A 237 9.36 -2.13 25.39
N SER A 238 8.30 -2.16 24.59
CA SER A 238 7.23 -1.18 24.63
C SER A 238 6.01 -1.64 23.83
N VAL A 239 4.86 -1.09 24.18
CA VAL A 239 3.63 -1.15 23.39
C VAL A 239 3.27 0.27 22.97
N THR A 240 3.19 0.54 21.68
CA THR A 240 2.89 1.88 21.18
C THR A 240 1.43 2.26 21.44
N PRO A 241 1.06 3.55 21.41
CA PRO A 241 -0.34 3.98 21.50
C PRO A 241 -1.22 3.40 20.38
N ALA A 242 -0.62 3.08 19.23
CA ALA A 242 -1.26 2.41 18.10
C ALA A 242 -1.46 0.90 18.31
N GLY A 243 -0.92 0.34 19.40
CA GLY A 243 -1.02 -1.06 19.75
C GLY A 243 0.07 -1.96 19.18
N GLU A 244 1.15 -1.40 18.65
CA GLU A 244 2.26 -2.19 18.13
C GLU A 244 3.17 -2.65 19.28
N PHE A 245 3.56 -3.92 19.27
CA PHE A 245 4.51 -4.46 20.25
C PHE A 245 5.92 -4.36 19.69
N ARG A 246 6.86 -3.89 20.52
CA ARG A 246 8.29 -3.99 20.23
C ARG A 246 8.87 -5.08 21.13
N LEU A 247 9.42 -6.11 20.52
CA LEU A 247 9.89 -7.31 21.21
C LEU A 247 11.40 -7.50 20.95
N ILE A 248 12.15 -7.89 21.98
CA ILE A 248 13.49 -8.44 21.80
C ILE A 248 13.34 -9.95 21.81
N ALA A 249 13.69 -10.58 20.69
CA ALA A 249 13.65 -12.02 20.52
C ALA A 249 15.03 -12.52 20.06
N GLY A 250 15.35 -13.78 20.35
CA GLY A 250 16.60 -14.40 19.91
C GLY A 250 16.67 -14.60 18.40
N ASP A 251 17.87 -14.83 17.86
CA ASP A 251 18.16 -14.90 16.42
C ASP A 251 17.24 -15.88 15.66
N GLU A 252 16.86 -16.99 16.30
CA GLU A 252 15.91 -17.97 15.74
C GLU A 252 14.54 -17.36 15.41
N ALA A 253 14.06 -16.43 16.24
CA ALA A 253 12.80 -15.73 16.00
C ALA A 253 12.93 -14.74 14.84
N TRP A 254 14.08 -14.07 14.71
CA TRP A 254 14.35 -13.19 13.58
C TRP A 254 14.40 -13.97 12.28
N ASP A 255 15.07 -15.14 12.27
CA ASP A 255 15.10 -16.02 11.11
C ASP A 255 13.73 -16.61 10.79
N ALA A 256 12.93 -16.97 11.79
CA ALA A 256 11.57 -17.41 11.59
C ALA A 256 10.70 -16.28 10.98
N VAL A 257 10.76 -15.06 11.53
CA VAL A 257 9.99 -13.91 11.03
C VAL A 257 10.44 -13.47 9.65
N ARG A 258 11.75 -13.52 9.35
CA ARG A 258 12.27 -13.25 7.99
C ARG A 258 11.69 -14.22 6.96
N ARG A 259 11.34 -15.44 7.36
CA ARG A 259 10.77 -16.48 6.49
C ARG A 259 9.24 -16.43 6.43
N ASP A 260 8.60 -16.24 7.57
CA ASP A 260 7.15 -16.09 7.70
C ASP A 260 6.85 -15.00 8.74
N PRO A 261 6.37 -13.82 8.30
CA PRO A 261 6.15 -12.70 9.21
C PRO A 261 4.91 -12.90 10.10
N ARG A 262 4.15 -13.98 9.92
CA ARG A 262 3.01 -14.31 10.78
C ARG A 262 3.48 -14.78 12.13
N VAL A 263 2.99 -14.12 13.17
CA VAL A 263 3.30 -14.51 14.54
C VAL A 263 2.05 -14.50 15.40
N VAL A 264 2.07 -15.33 16.43
CA VAL A 264 1.10 -15.32 17.50
C VAL A 264 1.82 -15.04 18.80
N LEU A 265 1.49 -13.92 19.43
CA LEU A 265 2.01 -13.55 20.73
C LEU A 265 1.02 -14.03 21.79
N PHE A 266 1.48 -14.89 22.69
CA PHE A 266 0.74 -15.28 23.88
C PHE A 266 1.20 -14.42 25.04
N VAL A 267 0.27 -13.63 25.59
CA VAL A 267 0.51 -12.76 26.74
C VAL A 267 -0.23 -13.34 27.94
N GLY A 268 0.51 -13.76 28.97
CA GLY A 268 -0.07 -14.27 30.21
C GLY A 268 -0.19 -13.18 31.28
N ASP A 269 -1.38 -13.02 31.85
CA ASP A 269 -1.65 -12.31 33.12
C ASP A 269 -2.10 -13.36 34.17
N PRO A 270 -2.00 -13.12 35.48
CA PRO A 270 -2.58 -14.02 36.48
C PRO A 270 -4.10 -14.21 36.38
N ARG A 271 -4.82 -13.31 35.69
CA ARG A 271 -6.28 -13.33 35.57
C ARG A 271 -6.77 -13.90 34.24
N PHE A 272 -6.02 -13.70 33.16
CA PHE A 272 -6.40 -14.09 31.80
C PHE A 272 -5.14 -14.40 30.97
N TRP A 273 -5.33 -14.99 29.80
CA TRP A 273 -4.31 -15.01 28.77
C TRP A 273 -4.88 -14.42 27.48
N ALA A 274 -4.02 -13.76 26.71
CA ALA A 274 -4.39 -13.16 25.45
C ALA A 274 -3.56 -13.77 24.31
N GLU A 275 -4.25 -14.13 23.24
CA GLU A 275 -3.66 -14.50 21.97
C GLU A 275 -3.71 -13.29 21.03
N VAL A 276 -2.55 -12.76 20.69
CA VAL A 276 -2.42 -11.64 19.76
C VAL A 276 -1.83 -12.18 18.47
N ARG A 277 -2.67 -12.31 17.45
CA ARG A 277 -2.23 -12.68 16.10
C ARG A 277 -1.82 -11.41 15.38
N GLY A 278 -0.65 -11.43 14.76
CA GLY A 278 -0.11 -10.23 14.13
C GLY A 278 0.94 -10.54 13.08
N VAL A 279 1.46 -9.45 12.52
CA VAL A 279 2.56 -9.48 11.57
C VAL A 279 3.79 -8.86 12.23
N ALA A 280 4.87 -9.63 12.32
CA ALA A 280 6.16 -9.19 12.81
C ALA A 280 7.02 -8.65 11.68
N VAL A 281 7.66 -7.50 11.92
CA VAL A 281 8.61 -6.87 11.00
C VAL A 281 9.88 -6.55 11.78
N PRO A 282 11.06 -6.97 11.29
CA PRO A 282 12.37 -6.50 11.78
C PRO A 282 12.44 -4.96 11.75
N ASP A 283 12.71 -4.31 12.88
CA ASP A 283 12.84 -2.85 13.00
C ASP A 283 14.05 -2.51 13.89
N ASP A 284 15.20 -2.25 13.26
CA ASP A 284 16.50 -2.09 13.90
C ASP A 284 16.83 -3.28 14.84
N ASP A 285 16.91 -3.02 16.16
CA ASP A 285 17.22 -4.03 17.20
C ASP A 285 15.98 -4.67 17.83
N VAL A 286 14.78 -4.37 17.33
CA VAL A 286 13.52 -4.91 17.85
C VAL A 286 12.63 -5.53 16.77
N LEU A 287 11.89 -6.55 17.15
CA LEU A 287 10.85 -7.13 16.35
C LEU A 287 9.55 -6.34 16.58
N ARG A 288 9.10 -5.59 15.58
CA ARG A 288 7.84 -4.84 15.64
C ARG A 288 6.68 -5.73 15.22
N VAL A 289 5.76 -6.02 16.13
CA VAL A 289 4.55 -6.81 15.86
C VAL A 289 3.33 -5.91 15.80
N THR A 290 2.68 -5.88 14.63
CA THR A 290 1.41 -5.18 14.44
C THR A 290 0.26 -6.16 14.64
N PRO A 291 -0.60 -5.99 15.66
CA PRO A 291 -1.71 -6.89 15.93
C PRO A 291 -2.79 -6.80 14.84
N ARG A 292 -3.43 -7.94 14.58
CA ARG A 292 -4.54 -8.08 13.63
C ARG A 292 -5.79 -8.62 14.30
N GLN A 293 -5.59 -9.50 15.27
CA GLN A 293 -6.65 -10.08 16.05
C GLN A 293 -6.16 -10.28 17.48
N VAL A 294 -7.01 -9.94 18.43
CA VAL A 294 -6.76 -10.17 19.85
C VAL A 294 -7.89 -11.04 20.39
N LEU A 295 -7.55 -12.23 20.88
CA LEU A 295 -8.48 -13.13 21.56
C LEU A 295 -8.07 -13.20 23.03
N MET A 296 -8.90 -12.65 23.90
CA MET A 296 -8.73 -12.79 25.34
C MET A 296 -9.51 -14.02 25.80
N ARG A 297 -8.87 -14.84 26.64
CA ARG A 297 -9.50 -16.02 27.23
C ARG A 297 -9.14 -16.11 28.71
N GLU A 298 -10.09 -16.62 29.48
CA GLU A 298 -9.84 -16.95 30.88
C GLU A 298 -9.15 -18.32 30.98
N TYR A 299 -8.41 -18.53 32.08
CA TYR A 299 -7.83 -19.85 32.33
C TYR A 299 -8.93 -20.87 32.63
N PRO A 300 -8.89 -22.07 32.01
CA PRO A 300 -9.83 -23.14 32.33
C PRO A 300 -9.70 -23.50 33.81
N GLY A 301 -10.82 -23.47 34.56
CA GLY A 301 -10.89 -23.92 35.97
C GLY A 301 -11.44 -22.90 36.98
N ARG A 302 -11.56 -21.61 36.66
CA ARG A 302 -12.09 -20.61 37.63
C ARG A 302 -13.57 -20.77 37.98
N HIS A 303 -14.36 -21.41 37.13
CA HIS A 303 -15.78 -21.67 37.40
C HIS A 303 -16.04 -22.98 38.18
N GLN A 304 -15.04 -23.85 38.37
CA GLN A 304 -15.21 -25.09 39.15
C GLN A 304 -14.85 -24.93 40.63
N ALA A 305 -14.18 -23.85 41.03
CA ALA A 305 -13.80 -23.61 42.42
C ALA A 305 -14.92 -22.97 43.29
N ARG A 306 -16.11 -22.72 42.74
CA ARG A 306 -17.23 -22.05 43.46
C ARG A 306 -18.49 -22.89 43.65
N THR A 307 -18.39 -24.21 43.43
CA THR A 307 -19.45 -25.18 43.72
C THR A 307 -18.91 -26.34 44.56
N THR A 308 -18.38 -26.02 45.73
CA THR A 308 -18.37 -26.92 46.90
C THR A 308 -18.40 -26.05 48.15
N ARG A 309 -19.62 -25.78 48.61
CA ARG A 309 -19.94 -25.64 50.02
C ARG A 309 -21.25 -26.38 50.26
#